data_AF-A0AAD1VYN1-F1
#
_entry.id   AF-A0AAD1VYN1-F1
#
_cell.length_a   1.000
_cell.length_b   1.000
_cell.length_c   1.000
_cell.angle_alpha   90.00
_cell.angle_beta   90.00
_cell.angle_gamma   90.00
#
_symmetry.space_group_name_H-M   'P 1'
#
loop_
_entity.id
_entity.type
_entity.pdbx_description
1 polymer ?
#
loop_
_entity_poly.entity_id
_entity_poly.type
_entity_poly.pdbx_seq_one_letter_code
_entity_poly.pdbx_strand_id
1 'polypeptide(L)'
;MRSTLRKLEQFREDLLLMAGDLNVSLEPQLDTSTGSSSLPHHSLRGNKEALQGSGLMDSWRVLHPAERDYSYFSTVHKSGNKDDGVIRPRTHIDLHKAPPIPT
;
A
#
# COMPACT_ATOMS: atom_id res chain seq x y z
N MET A 1 -0.69 11.34 -5.33
CA MET A 1 0.26 10.59 -4.49
C MET A 1 1.52 11.39 -4.15
N ARG A 2 2.48 11.58 -5.06
CA ARG A 2 3.77 12.26 -4.75
C ARG A 2 3.64 13.66 -4.14
N SER A 3 2.76 14.51 -4.66
CA SER A 3 2.50 15.84 -4.10
C SER A 3 1.90 15.78 -2.70
N THR A 4 1.01 14.82 -2.45
CA THR A 4 0.41 14.57 -1.13
C THR A 4 1.46 14.10 -0.13
N LEU A 5 2.32 13.15 -0.51
CA LEU A 5 3.38 12.63 0.37
C LEU A 5 4.33 13.74 0.83
N ARG A 6 4.79 14.60 -0.08
CA ARG A 6 5.64 15.75 0.28
C ARG A 6 4.98 16.72 1.25
N LYS A 7 3.67 16.93 1.12
CA LYS A 7 2.93 17.77 2.08
C LYS A 7 2.89 17.09 3.45
N LEU A 8 2.65 15.78 3.49
CA LEU A 8 2.59 15.01 4.73
C LEU A 8 3.94 14.86 5.42
N GLU A 9 5.04 14.84 4.67
CA GLU A 9 6.40 14.85 5.23
C GLU A 9 6.64 16.06 6.14
N GLN A 10 5.98 17.20 5.90
CA GLN A 10 6.09 18.38 6.75
C GLN A 10 5.43 18.21 8.13
N PHE A 11 4.52 17.23 8.27
CA PHE A 11 3.78 16.96 9.50
C PHE A 11 4.26 15.69 10.22
N ARG A 12 5.36 15.12 9.76
CA ARG A 12 5.88 13.85 10.30
C ARG A 12 6.72 14.13 11.54
N GLU A 13 6.12 14.02 12.72
CA GLU A 13 6.86 14.10 13.99
C GLU A 13 7.36 12.72 14.45
N ASP A 14 6.52 11.69 14.48
CA ASP A 14 6.92 10.34 14.93
C ASP A 14 6.36 9.22 14.05
N LEU A 15 5.02 9.17 13.89
CA LEU A 15 4.31 8.08 13.23
C LEU A 15 3.31 8.62 12.21
N LEU A 16 3.52 8.32 10.93
CA LEU A 16 2.59 8.65 9.85
C LEU A 16 1.80 7.40 9.44
N LEU A 17 0.52 7.36 9.80
CA LEU A 17 -0.44 6.39 9.29
C LEU A 17 -1.29 7.05 8.22
N MET A 18 -1.35 6.43 7.04
CA MET A 18 -2.25 6.84 5.96
C MET A 18 -3.22 5.68 5.70
N ALA A 19 -4.51 5.96 5.79
CA ALA A 19 -5.56 4.99 5.49
C ALA A 19 -6.58 5.64 4.56
N GLY A 20 -7.12 4.85 3.65
CA GLY A 20 -8.20 5.27 2.75
C GLY A 20 -8.13 4.58 1.41
N ASP A 21 -9.07 4.96 0.55
CA ASP A 21 -9.11 4.53 -0.84
C ASP A 21 -8.09 5.35 -1.65
N LEU A 22 -6.98 4.70 -2.00
CA LEU A 22 -5.93 5.32 -2.80
C LEU A 22 -6.23 5.30 -4.29
N ASN A 23 -7.24 4.53 -4.72
CA ASN A 23 -7.58 4.24 -6.11
C ASN A 23 -6.35 3.82 -6.96
N VAL A 24 -5.37 3.17 -6.33
CA VAL A 24 -4.13 2.75 -6.97
C VAL A 24 -3.76 1.34 -6.51
N SER A 25 -3.80 0.40 -7.44
CA SER A 25 -3.25 -0.94 -7.27
C SER A 25 -1.72 -0.89 -7.36
N LEU A 26 -1.03 -0.92 -6.22
CA LEU A 26 0.43 -0.82 -6.16
C LEU A 26 1.08 -2.06 -6.75
N GLU A 27 0.55 -3.24 -6.48
CA GLU A 27 0.98 -4.52 -7.06
C GLU A 27 -0.14 -5.11 -7.92
N PRO A 28 -0.33 -4.68 -9.19
CA PRO A 28 -1.50 -5.08 -9.98
C PRO A 28 -1.68 -6.58 -10.12
N GLN A 29 -0.57 -7.33 -10.17
CA GLN A 29 -0.59 -8.80 -10.24
C GLN A 29 -1.26 -9.47 -9.03
N LEU A 30 -1.34 -8.78 -7.89
CA LEU A 30 -1.90 -9.28 -6.64
C LEU A 30 -3.12 -8.47 -6.18
N ASP A 31 -3.13 -7.17 -6.46
CA ASP A 31 -4.17 -6.20 -6.08
C ASP A 31 -5.34 -6.19 -7.06
N THR A 32 -5.18 -6.73 -8.27
CA THR A 32 -6.29 -6.80 -9.24
C THR A 32 -6.51 -8.22 -9.72
N SER A 33 -7.77 -8.55 -9.97
CA SER A 33 -8.18 -9.84 -10.56
C SER A 33 -7.62 -10.04 -11.98
N THR A 34 -7.49 -8.97 -12.75
CA THR A 34 -6.96 -9.00 -14.12
C THR A 34 -5.44 -8.99 -14.20
N GLY A 35 -4.74 -8.70 -13.10
CA GLY A 35 -3.28 -8.51 -13.09
C GLY A 35 -2.82 -7.20 -13.74
N SER A 36 -3.77 -6.31 -14.09
CA SER A 36 -3.52 -5.06 -14.80
C SER A 36 -3.86 -3.83 -13.95
N SER A 37 -3.22 -2.71 -14.26
CA SER A 37 -3.51 -1.40 -13.66
C SER A 37 -3.99 -0.43 -14.73
N SER A 38 -4.83 0.54 -14.32
CA SER A 38 -5.14 1.72 -15.12
C SER A 38 -3.96 2.69 -15.26
N LEU A 39 -2.98 2.61 -14.35
CA LEU A 39 -1.78 3.43 -14.39
C LEU A 39 -0.68 2.80 -15.26
N PRO A 40 0.07 3.61 -16.03
CA PRO A 40 1.28 3.15 -16.70
C PRO A 40 2.32 2.62 -15.70
N HIS A 41 3.12 1.64 -16.15
CA HIS A 41 4.15 1.00 -15.31
C HIS A 41 5.14 1.99 -14.67
N HIS A 42 5.55 3.04 -15.40
CA HIS A 42 6.46 4.06 -14.86
C HIS A 42 5.82 4.88 -13.73
N SER A 43 4.52 5.14 -13.80
CA SER A 43 3.77 5.85 -12.76
C SER A 43 3.61 4.99 -11.51
N LEU A 44 3.31 3.70 -11.69
CA LEU A 44 3.26 2.72 -10.60
C LEU A 44 4.60 2.62 -9.87
N ARG A 45 5.67 2.39 -10.64
CA ARG A 45 7.03 2.35 -10.11
C ARG A 45 7.36 3.65 -9.37
N GLY A 46 7.04 4.79 -9.96
CA GLY A 46 7.29 6.09 -9.36
C GLY A 46 6.50 6.37 -8.08
N ASN A 47 5.30 5.79 -7.92
CA ASN A 47 4.52 5.86 -6.68
C ASN A 47 5.12 4.93 -5.61
N LYS A 48 5.53 3.71 -5.98
CA LYS A 48 6.22 2.78 -5.07
C LYS A 48 7.51 3.38 -4.52
N GLU A 49 8.35 3.91 -5.40
CA GLU A 49 9.62 4.54 -5.03
C GLU A 49 9.39 5.74 -4.10
N ALA A 50 8.32 6.52 -4.33
CA ALA A 50 7.99 7.64 -3.45
C ALA A 50 7.55 7.17 -2.06
N LEU A 51 6.70 6.14 -1.97
CA LEU A 51 6.30 5.56 -0.69
C LEU A 51 7.52 5.00 0.06
N GLN A 52 8.36 4.22 -0.62
CA GLN A 52 9.57 3.65 -0.07
C GLN A 52 10.56 4.73 0.39
N GLY A 53 10.75 5.79 -0.41
CA GLY A 53 11.61 6.93 -0.08
C GLY A 53 11.14 7.69 1.17
N SER A 54 9.82 7.79 1.37
CA SER A 54 9.24 8.33 2.60
C SER A 54 9.23 7.33 3.76
N GLY A 55 9.77 6.12 3.59
CA GLY A 55 9.77 5.06 4.60
C GLY A 55 8.40 4.43 4.87
N LEU A 56 7.44 4.66 3.98
CA LEU A 56 6.08 4.17 4.03
C LEU A 56 5.93 2.88 3.22
N MET A 57 5.05 2.00 3.69
CA MET A 57 4.73 0.73 3.03
C MET A 57 3.28 0.36 3.25
N ASP A 58 2.72 -0.37 2.29
CA ASP A 58 1.42 -1.01 2.45
C ASP A 58 1.52 -2.14 3.49
N SER A 59 0.92 -1.91 4.66
CA SER A 59 0.98 -2.86 5.76
C SER A 59 0.28 -4.19 5.45
N TRP A 60 -0.78 -4.16 4.64
CA TRP A 60 -1.47 -5.38 4.25
C TRP A 60 -0.55 -6.26 3.41
N ARG A 61 0.09 -5.68 2.39
CA ARG A 61 0.98 -6.45 1.50
C ARG A 61 2.21 -7.00 2.22
N VAL A 62 2.66 -6.37 3.31
CA VAL A 62 3.78 -6.85 4.12
C VAL A 62 3.40 -8.06 5.00
N LEU A 63 2.13 -8.13 5.43
CA LEU A 63 1.59 -9.25 6.20
C LEU A 63 1.10 -10.38 5.28
N HIS A 64 0.60 -10.03 4.10
CA HIS A 64 -0.02 -10.93 3.12
C HIS A 64 0.68 -10.81 1.74
N PRO A 65 1.95 -11.24 1.63
CA PRO A 65 2.78 -10.96 0.46
C PRO A 65 2.31 -11.61 -0.83
N ALA A 66 1.63 -12.77 -0.76
CA ALA A 66 1.16 -13.52 -1.92
C ALA A 66 -0.37 -13.61 -2.02
N GLU A 67 -1.09 -13.11 -1.01
CA GLU A 67 -2.55 -13.24 -0.94
C GLU A 67 -3.24 -12.27 -1.90
N ARG A 68 -4.30 -12.75 -2.53
CA ARG A 68 -5.16 -11.95 -3.40
C ARG A 68 -6.48 -11.77 -2.68
N ASP A 69 -6.66 -10.61 -2.07
CA ASP A 69 -7.88 -10.22 -1.37
C ASP A 69 -8.34 -8.85 -1.88
N TYR A 70 -9.60 -8.79 -2.32
CA TYR A 70 -10.17 -7.66 -3.05
C TYR A 70 -11.21 -6.96 -2.18
N SER A 71 -11.10 -5.64 -2.03
CA SER A 71 -12.04 -4.84 -1.24
C SER A 71 -13.15 -4.22 -2.09
N TYR A 72 -12.97 -4.15 -3.42
CA TYR A 72 -13.94 -3.60 -4.36
C TYR A 72 -14.15 -4.51 -5.57
N PHE A 73 -15.39 -4.57 -6.07
CA PHE A 73 -15.73 -5.26 -7.30
C PHE A 73 -16.45 -4.32 -8.27
N SER A 74 -15.88 -4.17 -9.47
CA SER A 74 -16.51 -3.46 -10.57
C SER A 74 -17.49 -4.37 -11.30
N THR A 75 -18.78 -4.06 -11.24
CA THR A 75 -19.82 -4.79 -11.97
C THR A 75 -19.73 -4.60 -13.49
N VAL A 76 -19.29 -3.42 -13.93
CA VAL A 76 -19.14 -3.05 -15.35
C VAL A 76 -18.01 -3.85 -16.01
N HIS A 77 -16.88 -4.00 -15.30
CA HIS A 77 -15.70 -4.69 -15.83
C HIS A 77 -15.57 -6.15 -15.35
N LYS A 78 -16.48 -6.61 -14.49
CA LYS A 78 -16.45 -7.92 -13.83
C LYS A 78 -15.09 -8.23 -13.21
N SER A 79 -14.49 -7.24 -12.56
CA SER A 79 -13.14 -7.30 -12.01
C SER A 79 -13.12 -6.86 -10.55
N GLY A 80 -12.38 -7.60 -9.72
CA GLY A 80 -12.04 -7.21 -8.35
C GLY A 80 -10.73 -6.43 -8.26
N ASN A 81 -10.70 -5.45 -7.37
CA ASN A 81 -9.56 -4.60 -7.05
C ASN A 81 -9.40 -4.48 -5.51
N LYS A 82 -8.15 -4.35 -5.06
CA LYS A 82 -7.81 -3.92 -3.71
C LYS A 82 -7.58 -2.41 -3.73
N ASP A 83 -8.56 -1.67 -3.24
CA ASP A 83 -8.53 -0.21 -3.22
C ASP A 83 -8.35 0.34 -1.80
N ASP A 84 -8.74 -0.45 -0.78
CA ASP A 84 -8.53 -0.13 0.63
C ASP A 84 -7.17 -0.61 1.13
N GLY A 85 -6.36 0.34 1.60
CA GLY A 85 -5.02 0.08 2.11
C GLY A 85 -4.67 0.96 3.31
N VAL A 86 -3.94 0.38 4.27
CA VAL A 86 -3.30 1.13 5.35
C VAL A 86 -1.80 1.15 5.09
N ILE A 87 -1.29 2.35 4.85
CA ILE A 87 0.12 2.63 4.67
C ILE A 87 0.72 3.06 6.02
N ARG A 88 1.82 2.42 6.41
CA ARG A 88 2.51 2.65 7.70
C ARG A 88 4.02 2.78 7.53
N PRO A 89 4.76 3.34 8.50
CA PRO A 89 6.21 3.35 8.45
C PRO A 89 6.80 1.96 8.66
N ARG A 90 7.91 1.67 8.00
CA ARG A 90 8.61 0.37 8.07
C ARG A 90 8.92 -0.07 9.50
N THR A 91 9.45 0.85 10.30
CA THR A 91 9.95 0.60 11.67
C THR A 91 8.90 0.02 12.61
N HIS A 92 7.61 0.26 12.35
CA HIS A 92 6.52 -0.22 13.20
C HIS A 92 5.97 -1.60 12.81
N ILE A 93 6.24 -2.12 11.61
CA ILE A 93 5.79 -3.46 11.23
C ILE A 93 6.73 -4.53 11.81
N ASP A 94 8.03 -4.24 11.92
CA ASP A 94 9.00 -5.16 12.50
C ASP A 94 8.71 -5.46 13.99
N LEU A 95 8.04 -4.54 14.71
CA LEU A 95 7.54 -4.78 16.08
C LEU A 95 6.47 -5.88 16.16
N HIS A 96 5.65 -6.05 15.12
CA HIS A 96 4.65 -7.12 15.06
C HIS A 96 5.22 -8.45 14.54
N LYS A 97 6.46 -8.45 14.02
CA LYS A 97 7.20 -9.65 13.61
C LYS A 97 8.24 -10.08 14.64
N ALA A 98 8.45 -9.32 15.71
CA ALA A 98 9.34 -9.71 16.79
C ALA A 98 8.79 -10.97 17.49
N PRO A 99 9.64 -11.97 17.80
CA PRO A 99 9.22 -13.13 18.56
C PRO A 99 8.67 -12.67 19.92
N PRO A 100 7.64 -13.34 20.47
CA PRO A 100 7.11 -12.99 21.78
C PRO A 100 8.23 -13.06 22.82
N ILE A 101 8.27 -12.08 23.71
CA ILE A 101 9.21 -12.05 24.84
C ILE A 101 8.97 -13.33 25.65
N PRO A 102 10.00 -14.17 25.89
CA PRO A 102 9.83 -15.35 26.73
C PRO A 102 9.40 -14.89 28.13
N THR A 103 8.25 -15.38 28.57
CA THR A 103 7.72 -15.25 29.93
C THR A 103 8.55 -16.03 30.93
#